data_AF-A0AAV1GHR6-F1
#
_entry.id   AF-A0AAV1GHR6-F1
#
_cell.length_a   1.000
_cell.length_b   1.000
_cell.length_c   1.000
_cell.angle_alpha   90.00
_cell.angle_beta   90.00
_cell.angle_gamma   90.00
#
_symmetry.space_group_name_H-M   'P 1'
#
loop_
_entity.id
_entity.type
_entity.pdbx_description
1 polymer ?
#
loop_
_entity_poly.entity_id
_entity_poly.type
_entity_poly.pdbx_seq_one_letter_code
_entity_poly.pdbx_strand_id
1 'polypeptide(L)'
;MDHWLWIILAALFFECKGQDSVTQTEGEIFAFEGHTVTLNCTFEISIGTPTLFWYRQDLQDFPKYMLKCISGTTIFASESDKDRFNATIKGKSVNLEIQNLHPSDSAVYYCALQPTVTGNTKTLYKNH
;
A
#
# COMPACT_ATOMS: atom_id res chain seq x y z
N MET A 1 -44.48 -7.56 24.44
CA MET A 1 -44.21 -6.50 23.45
C MET A 1 -42.71 -6.27 23.45
N ASP A 2 -41.92 -7.26 23.01
CA ASP A 2 -40.48 -7.29 23.40
C ASP A 2 -39.55 -7.60 22.22
N HIS A 3 -40.08 -8.01 21.07
CA HIS A 3 -39.27 -8.32 19.88
C HIS A 3 -38.58 -7.09 19.24
N TRP A 4 -39.15 -5.90 19.44
CA TRP A 4 -38.65 -4.68 18.81
C TRP A 4 -37.36 -4.17 19.48
N LEU A 5 -37.21 -4.43 20.79
CA LEU A 5 -36.00 -4.10 21.55
C LEU A 5 -34.80 -4.93 21.09
N TRP A 6 -35.00 -6.20 20.74
CA TRP A 6 -33.94 -7.05 20.19
C TRP A 6 -33.48 -6.61 18.79
N ILE A 7 -34.39 -6.09 17.97
CA ILE A 7 -34.06 -5.58 16.63
C ILE A 7 -33.21 -4.30 16.74
N ILE A 8 -33.57 -3.39 17.66
CA ILE A 8 -32.79 -2.17 17.91
C ILE A 8 -31.40 -2.51 18.46
N LEU A 9 -31.30 -3.50 19.37
CA LEU A 9 -30.02 -3.95 19.91
C LEU A 9 -29.13 -4.59 18.83
N ALA A 10 -29.70 -5.37 17.90
CA ALA A 10 -28.98 -5.96 16.77
C ALA A 10 -28.45 -4.92 15.78
N ALA A 11 -29.19 -3.82 15.55
CA ALA A 11 -28.78 -2.74 14.66
C ALA A 11 -27.57 -1.93 15.19
N LEU A 12 -27.33 -1.92 16.50
CA LEU A 12 -26.18 -1.25 17.12
C LEU A 12 -24.87 -2.06 17.03
N PHE A 13 -24.92 -3.33 16.61
CA PHE A 13 -23.74 -4.18 16.42
C PHE A 13 -23.23 -4.23 14.98
N PHE A 14 -23.90 -3.55 14.05
CA PHE A 14 -23.40 -3.42 12.68
C PHE A 14 -22.35 -2.31 12.61
N GLU A 15 -21.15 -2.65 13.08
CA GLU A 15 -19.95 -1.83 12.87
C GLU A 15 -19.67 -1.82 11.36
N CYS A 16 -19.99 -0.70 10.70
CA CYS A 16 -19.74 -0.52 9.27
C CYS A 16 -18.22 -0.46 9.05
N LYS A 17 -17.60 -1.58 8.70
CA LYS A 17 -16.17 -1.61 8.38
C LYS A 17 -15.92 -0.78 7.11
N GLY A 18 -14.98 0.16 7.21
CA GLY A 18 -14.65 1.10 6.13
C GLY A 18 -14.07 0.43 4.89
N GLN A 19 -14.01 1.20 3.81
CA GLN A 19 -13.39 0.84 2.54
C GLN A 19 -11.88 0.60 2.73
N ASP A 20 -11.33 -0.39 2.04
CA ASP A 20 -9.88 -0.66 2.02
C ASP A 20 -9.10 0.61 1.63
N SER A 21 -8.04 0.94 2.37
CA SER A 21 -7.30 2.20 2.18
C SER A 21 -5.80 2.06 2.49
N VAL A 22 -5.01 2.98 1.93
CA VAL A 22 -3.59 3.18 2.25
C VAL A 22 -3.36 4.61 2.74
N THR A 23 -2.45 4.78 3.67
CA THR A 23 -2.09 6.08 4.25
C THR A 23 -0.57 6.23 4.26
N GLN A 24 -0.07 7.28 3.61
CA GLN A 24 1.32 7.73 3.70
C GLN A 24 1.31 9.08 4.43
N THR A 25 1.93 9.14 5.60
CA THR A 25 1.91 10.33 6.47
C THR A 25 3.02 11.32 6.17
N GLU A 26 4.07 10.86 5.49
CA GLU A 26 5.23 11.67 5.18
C GLU A 26 4.98 12.43 3.88
N GLY A 27 5.20 13.74 3.91
CA GLY A 27 5.25 14.56 2.72
C GLY A 27 6.64 14.48 2.09
N GLU A 28 7.37 15.58 2.11
CA GLU A 28 8.75 15.63 1.66
C GLU A 28 9.71 15.19 2.77
N ILE A 29 10.66 14.31 2.41
CA ILE A 29 11.73 13.86 3.29
C ILE A 29 13.06 14.25 2.64
N PHE A 30 13.94 14.88 3.43
CA PHE A 30 15.29 15.21 3.01
C PHE A 30 16.28 14.34 3.79
N ALA A 31 17.19 13.69 3.07
CA ALA A 31 18.23 12.85 3.64
C ALA A 31 19.53 13.01 2.84
N PHE A 32 20.66 12.75 3.50
CA PHE A 32 21.97 12.85 2.87
C PHE A 32 22.36 11.55 2.17
N GLU A 33 23.25 11.66 1.19
CA GLU A 33 23.86 10.50 0.53
C GLU A 33 24.47 9.53 1.56
N GLY A 34 24.38 8.22 1.26
CA GLY A 34 24.85 7.14 2.12
C GLY A 34 23.97 6.82 3.33
N HIS A 35 22.97 7.66 3.65
CA HIS A 35 22.06 7.39 4.77
C HIS A 35 20.98 6.37 4.39
N THR A 36 20.30 5.86 5.43
CA THR A 36 19.09 5.05 5.28
C THR A 36 17.87 5.91 5.58
N VAL A 37 16.85 5.82 4.72
CA VAL A 37 15.54 6.44 4.95
C VAL A 37 14.45 5.38 4.99
N THR A 38 13.42 5.62 5.79
CA THR A 38 12.22 4.78 5.82
C THR A 38 11.04 5.62 5.35
N LEU A 39 10.35 5.16 4.33
CA LEU A 39 9.09 5.73 3.87
C LEU A 39 7.93 4.97 4.51
N ASN A 40 7.12 5.67 5.28
CA ASN A 40 6.04 5.06 6.05
C ASN A 40 4.78 4.85 5.20
N CYS A 41 4.23 3.64 5.27
CA CYS A 41 2.93 3.32 4.70
C CYS A 41 2.14 2.40 5.62
N THR A 42 0.92 2.81 5.95
CA THR A 42 -0.06 1.98 6.64
C THR A 42 -1.24 1.66 5.74
N PHE A 43 -1.93 0.57 6.04
CA PHE A 43 -3.10 0.16 5.27
C PHE A 43 -4.19 -0.39 6.18
N GLU A 44 -5.42 -0.24 5.73
CA GLU A 44 -6.61 -0.81 6.34
C GLU A 44 -7.29 -1.70 5.31
N ILE A 45 -7.58 -2.95 5.68
CA ILE A 45 -8.35 -3.87 4.86
C ILE A 45 -9.53 -4.41 5.66
N SER A 46 -10.65 -4.59 4.99
CA SER A 46 -11.84 -5.18 5.55
C SER A 46 -11.77 -6.71 5.62
N ILE A 47 -11.28 -7.36 4.56
CA ILE A 47 -11.29 -8.82 4.38
C ILE A 47 -10.05 -9.26 3.57
N GLY A 48 -9.52 -10.44 3.88
CA GLY A 48 -8.54 -11.14 3.05
C GLY A 48 -7.08 -10.88 3.41
N THR A 49 -6.18 -11.42 2.59
CA THR A 49 -4.73 -11.22 2.72
C THR A 49 -4.30 -10.06 1.83
N PRO A 50 -3.64 -9.04 2.37
CA PRO A 50 -3.34 -7.86 1.58
C PRO A 50 -2.13 -8.11 0.68
N THR A 51 -2.20 -7.58 -0.54
CA THR A 51 -1.05 -7.47 -1.45
C THR A 51 -0.73 -5.99 -1.57
N LEU A 52 0.46 -5.60 -1.12
CA LEU A 52 0.91 -4.22 -1.13
C LEU A 52 1.97 -4.03 -2.19
N PHE A 53 2.03 -2.84 -2.75
CA PHE A 53 2.97 -2.46 -3.80
C PHE A 53 3.70 -1.18 -3.41
N TRP A 54 4.95 -1.09 -3.85
CA TRP A 54 5.67 0.16 -3.94
C TRP A 54 5.95 0.49 -5.40
N TYR A 55 5.66 1.73 -5.76
CA TYR A 55 5.97 2.33 -7.05
C TYR A 55 6.91 3.51 -6.84
N ARG A 56 7.77 3.74 -7.83
CA ARG A 56 8.60 4.94 -7.93
C ARG A 56 8.21 5.73 -9.16
N GLN A 57 8.07 7.03 -9.00
CA GLN A 57 7.81 7.98 -10.08
C GLN A 57 8.94 8.98 -10.15
N ASP A 58 9.72 8.91 -11.23
CA ASP A 58 10.72 9.92 -11.55
C ASP A 58 10.04 11.22 -12.03
N LEU A 59 10.78 12.33 -12.04
CA LEU A 59 10.26 13.63 -12.44
C LEU A 59 9.62 13.57 -13.83
N GLN A 60 8.34 13.99 -13.93
CA GLN A 60 7.55 14.00 -15.17
C GLN A 60 7.35 12.62 -15.83
N ASP A 61 7.61 11.53 -15.12
CA ASP A 61 7.36 10.17 -15.61
C ASP A 61 6.11 9.57 -14.97
N PHE A 62 5.69 8.38 -15.38
CA PHE A 62 4.62 7.62 -14.74
C PHE A 62 5.17 6.72 -13.60
N PRO A 63 4.34 6.35 -12.61
CA PRO A 63 4.76 5.42 -11.56
C PRO A 63 5.16 4.05 -12.13
N LYS A 64 6.39 3.62 -11.83
CA LYS A 64 6.95 2.33 -12.22
C LYS A 64 6.95 1.38 -11.05
N TYR A 65 6.56 0.12 -11.31
CA TYR A 65 6.53 -0.93 -10.31
C TYR A 65 7.94 -1.23 -9.79
N MET A 66 8.12 -1.22 -8.46
CA MET A 66 9.39 -1.57 -7.82
C MET A 66 9.34 -2.92 -7.15
N LEU A 67 8.33 -3.14 -6.31
CA LEU A 67 8.19 -4.37 -5.54
C LEU A 67 6.75 -4.56 -5.07
N LYS A 68 6.43 -5.80 -4.70
CA LYS A 68 5.20 -6.15 -3.99
C LYS A 68 5.51 -7.01 -2.77
N CYS A 69 4.69 -6.81 -1.74
CA CYS A 69 4.72 -7.60 -0.52
C CYS A 69 3.41 -8.37 -0.40
N ILE A 70 3.53 -9.66 -0.16
CA ILE A 70 2.46 -10.58 0.23
C ILE A 70 2.89 -11.19 1.57
N SER A 71 1.96 -11.63 2.42
CA SER A 71 2.26 -12.16 3.76
C SER A 71 3.54 -13.02 3.82
N GLY A 72 4.63 -12.46 4.36
CA GLY A 72 5.93 -13.13 4.52
C GLY A 72 6.81 -13.23 3.27
N THR A 73 6.47 -12.57 2.16
CA THR A 73 7.24 -12.63 0.90
C THR A 73 7.27 -11.27 0.20
N THR A 74 8.46 -10.85 -0.24
CA THR A 74 8.67 -9.65 -1.03
C THR A 74 9.25 -10.02 -2.39
N ILE A 75 8.66 -9.48 -3.45
CA ILE A 75 9.05 -9.75 -4.84
C ILE A 75 9.41 -8.42 -5.49
N PHE A 76 10.63 -8.31 -5.99
CA PHE A 76 11.17 -7.11 -6.62
C PHE A 76 10.98 -7.14 -8.13
N ALA A 77 10.91 -5.97 -8.76
CA ALA A 77 10.91 -5.82 -10.22
C ALA A 77 12.28 -6.10 -10.82
N SER A 78 13.35 -5.69 -10.13
CA SER A 78 14.74 -5.98 -10.48
C SER A 78 15.45 -6.68 -9.32
N GLU A 79 16.27 -7.68 -9.65
CA GLU A 79 17.11 -8.38 -8.68
C GLU A 79 18.16 -7.45 -8.05
N SER A 80 18.62 -6.43 -8.78
CA SER A 80 19.58 -5.42 -8.29
C SER A 80 19.06 -4.59 -7.13
N ASP A 81 17.74 -4.53 -6.96
CA ASP A 81 17.11 -3.65 -5.98
C ASP A 81 17.08 -4.30 -4.59
N LYS A 82 17.30 -5.62 -4.50
CA LYS A 82 17.23 -6.40 -3.25
C LYS A 82 18.26 -5.97 -2.19
N ASP A 83 19.40 -5.45 -2.64
CA ASP A 83 20.51 -5.09 -1.73
C ASP A 83 20.31 -3.72 -1.06
N ARG A 84 19.43 -2.87 -1.61
CA ARG A 84 19.25 -1.48 -1.16
C ARG A 84 17.83 -1.15 -0.74
N PHE A 85 16.84 -1.82 -1.32
CA PHE A 85 15.43 -1.59 -1.03
C PHE A 85 14.88 -2.75 -0.21
N ASN A 86 14.16 -2.44 0.85
CA ASN A 86 13.52 -3.44 1.69
C ASN A 86 12.11 -3.00 2.09
N ALA A 87 11.14 -3.87 1.89
CA ALA A 87 9.78 -3.67 2.37
C ALA A 87 9.22 -5.02 2.84
N THR A 88 8.48 -5.01 3.93
CA THR A 88 7.81 -6.20 4.46
C THR A 88 6.55 -5.78 5.20
N ILE A 89 5.50 -6.58 5.10
CA ILE A 89 4.27 -6.35 5.84
C ILE A 89 4.52 -6.67 7.33
N LYS A 90 4.32 -5.66 8.19
CA LYS A 90 4.39 -5.78 9.65
C LYS A 90 3.09 -5.24 10.26
N GLY A 91 2.19 -6.14 10.65
CA GLY A 91 0.85 -5.76 11.09
C GLY A 91 0.09 -5.02 9.99
N LYS A 92 -0.27 -3.75 10.23
CA LYS A 92 -0.94 -2.87 9.27
C LYS A 92 0.00 -1.87 8.58
N SER A 93 1.29 -2.21 8.49
CA SER A 93 2.31 -1.36 7.88
C SER A 93 3.13 -2.10 6.83
N VAL A 94 3.62 -1.36 5.83
CA VAL A 94 4.48 -1.84 4.74
C VAL A 94 5.51 -0.78 4.38
N ASN A 95 6.32 -0.40 5.35
CA ASN A 95 7.30 0.67 5.15
C ASN A 95 8.38 0.25 4.12
N LEU A 96 8.83 1.20 3.30
CA LEU A 96 9.94 1.03 2.38
C LEU A 96 11.21 1.63 2.99
N GLU A 97 12.17 0.77 3.30
CA GLU A 97 13.52 1.16 3.69
C GLU A 97 14.39 1.26 2.45
N ILE A 98 15.08 2.40 2.31
CA ILE A 98 16.05 2.66 1.23
C ILE A 98 17.40 2.88 1.88
N GLN A 99 18.33 1.96 1.65
CA GLN A 99 19.67 1.94 2.23
C GLN A 99 20.69 2.53 1.25
N ASN A 100 21.74 3.13 1.83
CA ASN A 100 22.84 3.72 1.08
C ASN A 100 22.32 4.67 -0.02
N LEU A 101 21.58 5.71 0.37
CA LEU A 101 20.94 6.65 -0.55
C LEU A 101 21.93 7.26 -1.55
N HIS A 102 21.50 7.37 -2.80
CA HIS A 102 22.21 8.06 -3.88
C HIS A 102 21.34 9.21 -4.41
N PRO A 103 21.91 10.31 -4.96
CA PRO A 103 21.11 11.40 -5.51
C PRO A 103 20.06 10.96 -6.54
N SER A 104 20.33 9.87 -7.28
CA SER A 104 19.38 9.28 -8.23
C SER A 104 18.14 8.66 -7.57
N ASP A 105 18.09 8.48 -6.26
CA ASP A 105 16.91 7.96 -5.55
C ASP A 105 15.90 9.07 -5.22
N SER A 106 16.22 10.32 -5.55
CA SER A 106 15.30 11.44 -5.42
C SER A 106 14.12 11.28 -6.39
N ALA A 107 12.98 10.85 -5.87
CA ALA A 107 11.76 10.57 -6.63
C ALA A 107 10.53 10.60 -5.72
N VAL A 108 9.34 10.50 -6.30
CA VAL A 108 8.10 10.27 -5.54
C VAL A 108 7.85 8.78 -5.42
N TYR A 109 7.54 8.31 -4.22
CA TYR A 109 7.28 6.91 -3.94
C TYR A 109 5.84 6.70 -3.49
N TYR A 110 5.11 5.83 -4.19
CA TYR A 110 3.72 5.53 -3.89
C TYR A 110 3.57 4.12 -3.33
N CYS A 111 2.90 4.05 -2.19
CA CYS A 111 2.39 2.82 -1.64
C CYS A 111 0.97 2.57 -2.17
N ALA A 112 0.68 1.34 -2.58
CA ALA A 112 -0.65 0.97 -3.07
C ALA A 112 -1.08 -0.39 -2.52
N LEU A 113 -2.38 -0.53 -2.28
CA LEU A 113 -3.01 -1.79 -1.93
C LEU A 113 -3.70 -2.37 -3.17
N GLN A 114 -3.57 -3.68 -3.37
CA GLN A 114 -4.33 -4.38 -4.41
C GLN A 114 -5.83 -4.17 -4.15
N PRO A 115 -6.59 -3.62 -5.11
CA PRO A 115 -8.01 -3.43 -4.91
C PRO A 115 -8.71 -4.79 -4.83
N THR A 116 -9.54 -4.96 -3.82
CA THR A 116 -10.51 -6.05 -3.73
C THR A 116 -11.67 -5.74 -4.68
N VAL A 117 -11.51 -6.02 -5.98
CA VAL A 117 -12.62 -5.84 -6.93
C VAL A 117 -13.65 -6.94 -6.68
N THR A 118 -14.72 -6.61 -5.95
CA THR A 118 -15.91 -7.48 -5.79
C THR A 118 -17.04 -7.09 -6.76
N GLY A 119 -16.72 -6.59 -7.95
CA GLY A 119 -17.68 -6.02 -8.89
C GLY A 119 -17.71 -6.70 -10.27
N ASN A 120 -18.92 -7.05 -10.71
CA ASN A 120 -19.25 -7.61 -12.03
C ASN A 120 -18.40 -7.01 -13.17
N THR A 121 -17.78 -7.90 -13.95
CA THR A 121 -16.95 -7.60 -15.11
C THR A 121 -17.73 -6.92 -16.23
N LYS A 122 -17.94 -5.59 -16.13
CA LYS A 122 -18.10 -4.78 -17.34
C LYS A 122 -16.74 -4.19 -17.68
N THR A 123 -16.01 -4.94 -18.51
CA THR A 123 -14.80 -4.48 -19.18
C THR A 123 -15.07 -3.15 -19.88
N LEU A 124 -14.38 -2.09 -19.46
CA LEU A 124 -14.27 -0.87 -20.25
C LEU A 124 -13.36 -1.16 -21.45
N TYR A 125 -13.96 -1.46 -22.59
CA TYR A 125 -13.23 -1.45 -23.86
C TYR A 125 -12.79 0.00 -24.15
N LYS A 126 -11.47 0.22 -24.25
CA LYS A 126 -10.93 1.39 -24.94
C LYS A 126 -11.04 1.11 -26.43
N ASN A 127 -11.92 1.85 -27.11
CA ASN A 127 -11.89 1.91 -28.57
C ASN A 127 -10.67 2.73 -28.99
N HIS A 128 -9.80 2.12 -29.79
CA HIS A 128 -8.77 2.80 -30.57
C HIS A 128 -9.37 3.37 -31.85
#